data_AF-W2LY84-F1
#
_entry.id   AF-W2LY84-F1
#
_cell.length_a   1.000
_cell.length_b   1.000
_cell.length_c   1.000
_cell.angle_alpha   90.00
_cell.angle_beta   90.00
_cell.angle_gamma   90.00
#
_symmetry.space_group_name_H-M   'P 1'
#
loop_
_entity.id
_entity.type
_entity.pdbx_description
1 polymer ?
#
loop_
_entity_poly.entity_id
_entity_poly.type
_entity_poly.pdbx_seq_one_letter_code
_entity_poly.pdbx_strand_id
1 'polypeptide(L)'
;RETPEEVLKILQLKGAIFDDNPLLQQWFRYTEMYRAKMGNKAFTESQILQVLLDAQPLAKEEQSGKLFESLKEVPDLKNIAGNLQSYLFQKIILVKEESSKSYGDSLMKPYDSWESLLKLPKSGMFIRRSMQKLKK
;
A
#
# COMPACT_ATOMS: atom_id res chain seq x y z
N ARG A 1 -22.47 8.83 2.35
CA ARG A 1 -21.09 9.10 1.89
C ARG A 1 -20.66 7.84 1.20
N GLU A 2 -20.25 7.99 -0.04
CA GLU A 2 -19.71 6.95 -0.90
C GLU A 2 -18.50 6.32 -0.19
N THR A 3 -18.31 5.02 -0.38
CA THR A 3 -17.11 4.33 0.05
C THR A 3 -15.94 4.72 -0.84
N PRO A 4 -14.68 4.62 -0.36
CA PRO A 4 -13.53 4.85 -1.23
C PRO A 4 -13.53 3.97 -2.48
N GLU A 5 -14.03 2.73 -2.40
CA GLU A 5 -14.19 1.86 -3.57
C GLU A 5 -15.15 2.46 -4.61
N GLU A 6 -16.31 2.95 -4.19
CA GLU A 6 -17.27 3.62 -5.07
C GLU A 6 -16.69 4.87 -5.70
N VAL A 7 -15.96 5.69 -4.92
CA VAL A 7 -15.28 6.88 -5.45
C VAL A 7 -14.21 6.50 -6.47
N LEU A 8 -13.46 5.41 -6.26
CA LEU A 8 -12.47 4.96 -7.24
C LEU A 8 -13.14 4.59 -8.57
N LYS A 9 -14.28 3.88 -8.50
CA LYS A 9 -15.07 3.52 -9.69
C LYS A 9 -15.60 4.76 -10.42
N ILE A 10 -16.04 5.78 -9.68
CA ILE A 10 -16.48 7.07 -10.25
C ILE A 10 -15.34 7.79 -10.97
N LEU A 11 -14.15 7.80 -10.37
CA LEU A 11 -12.98 8.48 -10.95
C LEU A 11 -12.50 7.82 -12.26
N GLN A 12 -12.92 6.60 -12.56
CA GLN A 12 -12.58 5.85 -13.78
C GLN A 12 -11.11 6.04 -14.18
N LEU A 13 -10.18 5.72 -13.26
CA LEU A 13 -8.75 5.85 -13.50
C LEU A 13 -8.29 4.85 -14.58
N LYS A 14 -8.59 5.13 -15.84
CA LYS A 14 -8.25 4.27 -16.99
C LYS A 14 -6.74 4.35 -17.22
N GLY A 15 -6.05 3.23 -16.98
CA GLY A 15 -4.68 2.97 -17.46
C GLY A 15 -3.53 3.73 -16.78
N ALA A 16 -3.79 4.87 -16.14
CA ALA A 16 -2.77 5.78 -15.62
C ALA A 16 -2.82 5.96 -14.08
N ILE A 17 -3.04 4.89 -13.30
CA ILE A 17 -2.94 4.97 -11.84
C ILE A 17 -1.46 5.15 -11.41
N PHE A 18 -0.53 4.64 -12.21
CA PHE A 18 0.90 4.62 -11.88
C PHE A 18 1.71 5.81 -12.41
N ASP A 19 1.11 6.67 -13.25
CA ASP A 19 1.75 7.89 -13.76
C ASP A 19 1.23 9.10 -12.99
N ASP A 20 1.93 9.46 -11.92
CA ASP A 20 1.81 10.71 -11.14
C ASP A 20 0.42 11.37 -11.17
N ASN A 21 -0.62 10.57 -10.88
CA ASN A 21 -1.99 10.93 -11.24
C ASN A 21 -2.62 11.77 -10.13
N PRO A 22 -2.94 13.06 -10.37
CA PRO A 22 -3.51 13.92 -9.34
C PRO A 22 -4.84 13.38 -8.82
N LEU A 23 -5.64 12.67 -9.64
CA LEU A 23 -6.89 12.06 -9.21
C LEU A 23 -6.68 10.91 -8.23
N LEU A 24 -5.59 10.15 -8.39
CA LEU A 24 -5.24 9.10 -7.45
C LEU A 24 -4.79 9.68 -6.10
N GLN A 25 -4.00 10.75 -6.12
CA GLN A 25 -3.63 11.45 -4.88
C GLN A 25 -4.88 11.98 -4.16
N GLN A 26 -5.83 12.56 -4.90
CA GLN A 26 -7.13 12.99 -4.35
C GLN A 26 -7.95 11.83 -3.80
N TRP A 27 -7.91 10.67 -4.45
CA TRP A 27 -8.56 9.47 -3.94
C TRP A 27 -7.95 8.99 -2.61
N PHE A 28 -6.63 9.03 -2.45
CA PHE A 28 -5.99 8.73 -1.16
C PHE A 28 -6.39 9.72 -0.07
N ARG A 29 -6.44 11.02 -0.38
CA ARG A 29 -6.93 12.06 0.54
C ARG A 29 -8.37 11.80 0.97
N TYR A 30 -9.24 11.49 0.00
CA TYR A 30 -10.62 11.12 0.25
C TYR A 30 -10.73 9.90 1.18
N THR A 31 -9.89 8.89 0.94
CA THR A 31 -9.86 7.66 1.74
C THR A 31 -9.49 7.94 3.19
N GLU A 32 -8.46 8.74 3.44
CA GLU A 32 -8.09 9.15 4.81
C GLU A 32 -9.20 9.99 5.47
N MET A 33 -9.82 10.91 4.74
CA MET A 33 -10.98 11.66 5.24
C MET A 33 -12.18 10.76 5.58
N TYR A 34 -12.42 9.74 4.77
CA TYR A 34 -13.48 8.76 5.00
C TYR A 34 -13.19 7.94 6.26
N ARG A 35 -11.96 7.43 6.42
CA ARG A 35 -11.51 6.68 7.61
C ARG A 35 -11.56 7.52 8.87
N ALA A 36 -11.16 8.79 8.81
CA ALA A 36 -11.25 9.71 9.94
C ALA A 36 -12.70 9.91 10.41
N LYS A 37 -13.66 9.93 9.47
CA LYS A 37 -15.08 10.11 9.79
C LYS A 37 -15.79 8.84 10.24
N MET A 38 -15.47 7.70 9.62
CA MET A 38 -16.18 6.42 9.80
C MET A 38 -15.45 5.46 10.74
N GLY A 39 -14.24 5.81 11.16
CA GLY A 39 -13.33 4.98 11.94
C GLY A 39 -12.31 4.24 11.05
N ASN A 40 -11.09 4.05 11.57
CA ASN A 40 -9.96 3.46 10.82
C ASN A 40 -10.22 2.03 10.32
N LYS A 41 -11.21 1.33 10.87
CA LYS A 41 -11.64 -0.02 10.46
C LYS A 41 -12.69 -0.01 9.34
N ALA A 42 -13.23 1.14 8.97
CA ALA A 42 -14.25 1.26 7.94
C ALA A 42 -13.70 1.03 6.52
N PHE A 43 -12.40 1.23 6.33
CA PHE A 43 -11.68 0.92 5.10
C PHE A 43 -10.22 0.60 5.45
N THR A 44 -9.88 -0.68 5.56
CA THR A 44 -8.57 -1.15 6.03
C THR A 44 -7.50 -1.10 4.95
N GLU A 45 -6.23 -1.19 5.33
CA GLU A 45 -5.10 -1.29 4.38
C GLU A 45 -5.28 -2.46 3.40
N SER A 46 -5.83 -3.58 3.86
CA SER A 46 -6.13 -4.74 3.03
C SER A 46 -7.19 -4.45 1.97
N GLN A 47 -8.24 -3.69 2.33
CA GLN A 47 -9.31 -3.30 1.41
C GLN A 47 -8.81 -2.27 0.39
N ILE A 48 -8.02 -1.29 0.84
CA ILE A 48 -7.39 -0.29 -0.03
C ILE A 48 -6.52 -0.99 -1.09
N LEU A 49 -5.62 -1.89 -0.65
CA LEU A 49 -4.74 -2.60 -1.56
C LEU A 49 -5.54 -3.49 -2.52
N GLN A 50 -6.56 -4.19 -2.04
CA GLN A 50 -7.40 -5.05 -2.88
C GLN A 50 -8.10 -4.25 -3.98
N VAL A 51 -8.72 -3.13 -3.62
CA VAL A 51 -9.43 -2.26 -4.57
C VAL A 51 -8.48 -1.67 -5.63
N LEU A 52 -7.25 -1.30 -5.25
CA LEU A 52 -6.23 -0.84 -6.20
C LEU A 52 -5.78 -1.97 -7.15
N LEU A 53 -5.57 -3.17 -6.62
CA LEU A 53 -5.20 -4.34 -7.43
C LEU A 53 -6.33 -4.76 -8.38
N ASP A 54 -7.59 -4.68 -7.95
CA ASP A 54 -8.75 -5.00 -8.78
C ASP A 54 -8.96 -3.94 -9.87
N ALA A 55 -8.70 -2.66 -9.57
CA ALA A 55 -8.79 -1.58 -10.54
C ALA A 55 -7.70 -1.66 -11.62
N GLN A 56 -6.54 -2.23 -11.30
CA GLN A 56 -5.48 -2.48 -12.29
C GLN A 56 -4.77 -3.82 -12.02
N PRO A 57 -5.35 -4.95 -12.47
CA PRO A 57 -4.81 -6.29 -12.22
C PRO A 57 -3.41 -6.52 -12.80
N LEU A 58 -3.02 -5.72 -13.79
CA LEU A 58 -1.71 -5.77 -14.45
C LEU A 58 -0.61 -5.00 -13.69
N ALA A 59 -0.95 -4.33 -12.58
CA ALA A 59 0.05 -3.75 -11.70
C ALA A 59 0.91 -4.87 -11.12
N LYS A 60 2.13 -5.04 -11.65
CA LYS A 60 3.10 -5.91 -10.98
C LYS A 60 3.33 -5.35 -9.59
N GLU A 61 3.49 -6.22 -8.59
CA GLU A 61 3.68 -5.80 -7.19
C GLU A 61 4.81 -4.75 -7.05
N GLU A 62 5.84 -4.83 -7.90
CA GLU A 62 6.89 -3.84 -8.05
C GLU A 62 6.38 -2.43 -8.41
N GLN A 63 5.43 -2.32 -9.34
CA GLN A 63 4.80 -1.04 -9.74
C GLN A 63 3.98 -0.45 -8.59
N SER A 64 3.27 -1.30 -7.84
CA SER A 64 2.57 -0.89 -6.63
C SER A 64 3.53 -0.39 -5.55
N GLY A 65 4.67 -1.07 -5.36
CA GLY A 65 5.71 -0.61 -4.44
C GLY A 65 6.29 0.74 -4.83
N LYS A 66 6.61 0.93 -6.12
CA LYS A 66 7.12 2.21 -6.67
C LYS A 66 6.11 3.36 -6.52
N LEU A 67 4.82 3.09 -6.72
CA LEU A 67 3.75 4.05 -6.48
C LEU A 67 3.67 4.47 -5.02
N PHE A 68 3.70 3.52 -4.09
CA PHE A 68 3.66 3.86 -2.67
C PHE A 68 4.92 4.60 -2.24
N GLU A 69 6.07 4.28 -2.83
CA GLU A 69 7.31 5.04 -2.62
C GLU A 69 7.21 6.48 -3.13
N SER A 70 6.62 6.72 -4.30
CA SER A 70 6.42 8.10 -4.79
C SER A 70 5.42 8.89 -3.94
N LEU A 71 4.35 8.26 -3.49
CA LEU A 71 3.36 8.89 -2.62
C LEU A 71 3.92 9.27 -1.23
N LYS A 72 5.02 8.64 -0.78
CA LYS A 72 5.71 9.04 0.46
C LYS A 72 6.33 10.43 0.40
N GLU A 73 6.58 10.95 -0.80
CA GLU A 73 7.07 12.31 -1.02
C GLU A 73 5.99 13.37 -0.85
N VAL A 74 4.71 12.99 -0.90
CA VAL A 74 3.58 13.88 -0.66
C VAL A 74 3.31 13.91 0.86
N PRO A 75 3.56 15.03 1.57
CA PRO A 75 3.63 15.03 3.04
C PRO A 75 2.37 14.50 3.74
N ASP A 76 1.18 14.81 3.22
CA ASP A 76 -0.10 14.36 3.79
C ASP A 76 -0.43 12.89 3.47
N LEU A 77 0.22 12.29 2.46
CA LEU A 77 0.01 10.90 2.05
C LEU A 77 1.08 9.95 2.59
N LYS A 78 2.17 10.48 3.16
CA LYS A 78 3.32 9.70 3.63
C LYS A 78 2.94 8.53 4.53
N ASN A 79 2.00 8.73 5.45
CA ASN A 79 1.61 7.70 6.41
C ASN A 79 0.80 6.58 5.76
N ILE A 80 -0.23 6.91 4.96
CA ILE A 80 -1.04 5.89 4.27
C ILE A 80 -0.19 5.13 3.25
N ALA A 81 0.69 5.82 2.51
CA ALA A 81 1.60 5.22 1.55
C ALA A 81 2.58 4.25 2.21
N GLY A 82 3.22 4.65 3.32
CA GLY A 82 4.12 3.77 4.08
C GLY A 82 3.42 2.52 4.65
N ASN A 83 2.18 2.68 5.14
CA ASN A 83 1.38 1.56 5.64
C ASN A 83 1.03 0.56 4.52
N LEU A 84 0.65 1.06 3.34
CA LEU A 84 0.31 0.22 2.19
C LEU A 84 1.56 -0.49 1.62
N GLN A 85 2.69 0.20 1.54
CA GLN A 85 3.97 -0.38 1.12
C GLN A 85 4.41 -1.50 2.05
N SER A 86 4.32 -1.28 3.36
CA SER A 86 4.62 -2.30 4.37
C SER A 86 3.68 -3.50 4.28
N TYR A 87 2.38 -3.25 4.07
CA TYR A 87 1.38 -4.31 3.92
C TYR A 87 1.60 -5.15 2.66
N LEU A 88 1.89 -4.51 1.52
CA LEU A 88 2.22 -5.19 0.27
C LEU A 88 3.45 -6.10 0.42
N PHE A 89 4.52 -5.57 1.01
CA PHE A 89 5.75 -6.33 1.26
C PHE A 89 5.50 -7.57 2.13
N GLN A 90 4.71 -7.41 3.20
CA GLN A 90 4.33 -8.54 4.07
C GLN A 90 3.50 -9.60 3.35
N LYS A 91 2.53 -9.18 2.52
CA LYS A 91 1.73 -10.10 1.69
C LYS A 91 2.63 -10.94 0.80
N ILE A 92 3.66 -10.35 0.23
CA ILE A 92 4.54 -10.99 -0.74
C ILE A 92 5.46 -12.00 -0.08
N ILE A 93 6.11 -11.64 1.03
CA ILE A 93 6.92 -12.59 1.82
C ILE A 93 6.09 -13.79 2.28
N LEU A 94 4.84 -13.55 2.69
CA LEU A 94 3.95 -14.61 3.16
C LEU A 94 3.50 -15.56 2.06
N VAL A 95 3.22 -15.04 0.86
CA VAL A 95 2.64 -15.80 -0.26
C VAL A 95 3.71 -16.45 -1.12
N LYS A 96 4.82 -15.77 -1.39
CA LYS A 96 5.82 -16.20 -2.39
C LYS A 96 7.02 -16.94 -1.82
N GLU A 97 7.18 -16.97 -0.49
CA GLU A 97 8.38 -17.53 0.18
C GLU A 97 9.70 -16.99 -0.41
N GLU A 98 9.65 -15.83 -1.05
CA GLU A 98 10.77 -15.20 -1.75
C GLU A 98 11.68 -14.51 -0.72
N SER A 99 12.99 -14.45 -0.99
CA SER A 99 13.92 -13.82 -0.05
C SER A 99 13.52 -12.36 0.14
N SER A 100 13.12 -12.02 1.37
CA SER A 100 12.63 -10.70 1.77
C SER A 100 13.56 -9.55 1.37
N LYS A 101 14.86 -9.82 1.34
CA LYS A 101 15.90 -8.85 0.99
C LYS A 101 15.83 -8.41 -0.48
N SER A 102 15.97 -9.33 -1.44
CA SER A 102 16.04 -8.96 -2.87
C SER A 102 14.78 -8.24 -3.35
N TYR A 103 13.61 -8.69 -2.88
CA TYR A 103 12.35 -8.05 -3.24
C TYR A 103 12.19 -6.70 -2.53
N GLY A 104 12.50 -6.62 -1.23
CA GLY A 104 12.43 -5.37 -0.47
C GLY A 104 13.33 -4.28 -1.04
N ASP A 105 14.57 -4.63 -1.40
CA ASP A 105 15.53 -3.70 -2.00
C ASP A 105 15.03 -3.13 -3.35
N SER A 106 14.19 -3.87 -4.09
CA SER A 106 13.59 -3.40 -5.36
C SER A 106 12.43 -2.41 -5.19
N LEU A 107 11.82 -2.37 -4.01
CA LEU A 107 10.66 -1.51 -3.72
C LEU A 107 11.04 -0.16 -3.11
N MET A 108 12.30 0.02 -2.73
CA MET A 108 12.78 1.19 -2.02
C MET A 108 13.66 2.07 -2.90
N LYS A 109 13.80 3.35 -2.53
CA LYS A 109 14.82 4.21 -3.12
C LYS A 109 16.21 3.64 -2.79
N PRO A 110 17.21 3.83 -3.67
CA PRO A 110 18.57 3.49 -3.34
C PRO A 110 18.93 4.19 -2.01
N TYR A 111 19.59 3.45 -1.11
CA TYR A 111 20.02 3.85 0.25
C TYR A 111 19.01 3.71 1.40
N ASP A 112 17.75 3.39 1.14
CA ASP A 112 16.83 2.98 2.22
C ASP A 112 16.94 1.47 2.50
N SER A 113 16.75 1.06 3.76
CA SER A 113 16.75 -0.35 4.15
C SER A 113 15.34 -0.95 4.13
N TRP A 114 15.19 -2.11 3.46
CA TRP A 114 13.96 -2.91 3.46
C TRP A 114 13.47 -3.28 4.87
N GLU A 115 14.36 -3.32 5.87
CA GLU A 115 14.03 -3.62 7.26
C GLU A 115 13.07 -2.56 7.85
N SER A 116 13.04 -1.35 7.28
CA SER A 116 12.09 -0.31 7.62
C SER A 116 10.64 -0.69 7.27
N LEU A 117 10.41 -1.53 6.26
CA LEU A 117 9.09 -2.06 5.89
C LEU A 117 8.53 -3.07 6.91
N LEU A 118 9.38 -3.56 7.82
CA LEU A 118 8.95 -4.38 8.95
C LEU A 118 8.41 -3.53 10.10
N LYS A 119 8.57 -2.20 10.08
CA LYS A 119 8.01 -1.31 11.10
C LYS A 119 6.49 -1.24 10.93
N LEU A 120 5.79 -1.82 11.89
CA LEU A 120 4.37 -2.15 11.80
C LEU A 120 3.47 -0.91 11.93
N PRO A 121 2.36 -0.83 11.16
CA PRO A 121 1.20 -0.05 11.56
C PRO A 121 0.65 -0.65 12.86
N LYS A 122 0.35 0.20 13.85
CA LYS A 122 -0.15 -0.22 15.19
C LYS A 122 -1.45 -1.04 15.15
N SER A 123 -2.13 -1.13 14.00
CA SER A 123 -3.46 -1.70 13.82
C SER A 123 -3.52 -3.11 13.21
N GLY A 124 -2.41 -3.71 12.75
CA GLY A 124 -2.43 -4.97 11.99
C GLY A 124 -2.27 -6.25 12.82
N MET A 125 -3.30 -7.09 12.91
CA MET A 125 -3.34 -8.36 13.67
C MET A 125 -2.43 -9.49 13.13
N PHE A 126 -1.66 -9.27 12.06
CA PHE A 126 -1.02 -10.33 11.25
C PHE A 126 0.42 -10.71 11.65
N ILE A 127 0.92 -10.24 12.80
CA ILE A 127 2.37 -10.08 13.05
C ILE A 127 3.13 -11.37 13.43
N ARG A 128 2.50 -12.40 13.98
CA ARG A 128 3.27 -13.50 14.62
C ARG A 128 3.95 -14.49 13.67
N ARG A 129 3.37 -14.80 12.50
CA ARG A 129 3.89 -15.86 11.60
C ARG A 129 5.05 -15.39 10.73
N SER A 130 5.01 -14.16 10.22
CA SER A 130 6.00 -13.63 9.27
C SER A 130 7.38 -13.45 9.92
N MET A 131 7.43 -12.98 11.17
CA MET A 131 8.70 -12.79 11.90
C MET A 131 9.43 -14.09 12.22
N GLN A 132 8.74 -15.23 12.29
CA GLN A 132 9.37 -16.54 12.49
C GLN A 132 10.01 -17.08 11.21
N LYS A 133 9.43 -16.77 10.03
CA LYS A 133 9.99 -17.16 8.73
C LYS A 133 11.25 -16.37 8.36
N LEU A 134 11.38 -15.12 8.83
CA LEU A 134 12.54 -14.25 8.56
C LEU A 134 13.80 -14.56 9.39
N LYS A 135 13.71 -15.45 10.38
CA LYS A 135 14.83 -15.83 11.29
C LYS A 135 15.51 -17.15 10.90
N LYS A 136 15.12 -17.77 9.79
CA LYS A 136 15.77 -18.96 9.23
C LYS A 136 16.52 -18.58 7.97
#